data_AF-A0A1G9GWB9-F1
#
_entry.id   AF-A0A1G9GWB9-F1
#
_cell.length_a   1.000
_cell.length_b   1.000
_cell.length_c   1.000
_cell.angle_alpha   90.00
_cell.angle_beta   90.00
_cell.angle_gamma   90.00
#
_symmetry.space_group_name_H-M   'P 1'
#
loop_
_entity.id
_entity.type
_entity.pdbx_description
1 polymer ?
#
loop_
_entity_poly.entity_id
_entity_poly.type
_entity_poly.pdbx_seq_one_letter_code
_entity_poly.pdbx_strand_id
1 'polypeptide(L)'
;MSLQDYQTRIDRLQKGLGKAFAENPFIFNIPGKSIALKVDPYYYVAFEPSFTENLSKFSVMLKQNVRDTLVRTGNIVSAAETRNPLIKIKLKWDGRTYALSACFVEAEFIDQALKMYGGVIGDIGLSDMQILSSEREKLDNFFGERTLLQSVAFTD
;
A
#
# COMPACT_ATOMS: atom_id res chain seq x y z
N MET A 1 13.26 -12.19 -16.84
CA MET A 1 11.79 -12.11 -16.74
C MET A 1 11.36 -11.03 -17.71
N SER A 2 10.45 -11.35 -18.62
CA SER A 2 10.02 -10.42 -19.66
C SER A 2 9.13 -9.32 -19.07
N LEU A 3 8.97 -8.20 -19.77
CA LEU A 3 7.98 -7.18 -19.39
C LEU A 3 6.55 -7.75 -19.38
N GLN A 4 6.24 -8.68 -20.27
CA GLN A 4 4.95 -9.37 -20.34
C GLN A 4 4.67 -10.22 -19.10
N ASP A 5 5.71 -10.83 -18.51
CA ASP A 5 5.59 -11.61 -17.28
C ASP A 5 5.19 -10.72 -16.10
N TYR A 6 5.76 -9.51 -16.01
CA TYR A 6 5.41 -8.55 -14.97
C TYR A 6 3.99 -7.99 -15.15
N GLN A 7 3.59 -7.67 -16.38
CA GLN A 7 2.22 -7.24 -16.66
C GLN A 7 1.18 -8.30 -16.26
N THR A 8 1.44 -9.57 -16.61
CA THR A 8 0.55 -10.68 -16.23
C THR A 8 0.46 -10.85 -14.72
N ARG A 9 1.58 -10.69 -14.01
CA ARG A 9 1.62 -10.73 -12.53
C ARG A 9 0.86 -9.57 -11.91
N ILE A 10 1.02 -8.34 -12.43
CA ILE A 10 0.31 -7.16 -11.94
C ILE A 10 -1.20 -7.32 -12.14
N ASP A 11 -1.64 -7.71 -13.34
CA ASP A 11 -3.05 -7.95 -13.62
C ASP A 11 -3.63 -9.01 -12.67
N ARG A 12 -2.89 -10.10 -12.44
CA ARG A 12 -3.29 -11.14 -11.48
C ARG A 12 -3.39 -10.63 -10.05
N LEU A 13 -2.48 -9.76 -9.62
CA LEU A 13 -2.52 -9.14 -8.28
C LEU A 13 -3.71 -8.20 -8.15
N GLN A 14 -3.95 -7.33 -9.14
CA GLN A 14 -5.10 -6.41 -9.15
C GLN A 14 -6.43 -7.18 -9.18
N LYS A 15 -6.55 -8.22 -10.01
CA LYS A 15 -7.73 -9.11 -10.04
C LYS A 15 -8.00 -9.76 -8.69
N GLY A 16 -6.97 -10.33 -8.06
CA GLY A 16 -7.08 -10.94 -6.75
C GLY A 16 -7.53 -9.93 -5.69
N LEU A 17 -6.89 -8.77 -5.67
CA LEU A 17 -7.18 -7.70 -4.71
C LEU A 17 -8.60 -7.17 -4.85
N GLY A 18 -9.04 -6.84 -6.07
CA GLY A 18 -10.38 -6.30 -6.29
C GLY A 18 -11.49 -7.33 -5.99
N LYS A 19 -11.29 -8.61 -6.33
CA LYS A 19 -12.23 -9.67 -5.94
C LYS A 19 -12.33 -9.83 -4.42
N ALA A 20 -11.19 -9.85 -3.73
CA ALA A 20 -11.16 -9.93 -2.27
C ALA A 20 -11.86 -8.73 -1.61
N PHE A 21 -11.72 -7.53 -2.21
CA PHE A 21 -12.45 -6.35 -1.75
C PHE A 21 -13.96 -6.46 -1.97
N ALA A 22 -14.40 -6.95 -3.14
CA ALA A 22 -15.81 -7.15 -3.42
C ALA A 22 -16.48 -8.12 -2.43
N GLU A 23 -15.74 -9.14 -1.98
CA GLU A 23 -16.18 -10.09 -0.96
C GLU A 23 -16.14 -9.51 0.45
N ASN A 24 -15.09 -8.72 0.76
CA ASN A 24 -14.89 -8.11 2.07
C ASN A 24 -14.28 -6.70 1.94
N PRO A 25 -15.13 -5.65 1.94
CA PRO A 25 -14.66 -4.27 1.81
C PRO A 25 -13.77 -3.79 2.97
N PHE A 26 -13.81 -4.48 4.13
CA PHE A 26 -13.08 -4.07 5.34
C PHE A 26 -11.56 -4.29 5.25
N ILE A 27 -11.06 -4.85 4.14
CA ILE A 27 -9.62 -5.01 3.91
C ILE A 27 -8.89 -3.67 3.70
N PHE A 28 -9.60 -2.56 3.40
CA PHE A 28 -9.04 -1.21 3.27
C PHE A 28 -9.74 -0.18 4.15
N ASN A 29 -9.00 0.87 4.52
CA ASN A 29 -9.48 2.10 5.18
C ASN A 29 -10.19 1.97 6.53
N ILE A 30 -10.09 0.81 7.19
CA ILE A 30 -10.57 0.60 8.56
C ILE A 30 -9.40 0.27 9.49
N PRO A 31 -8.97 1.25 10.31
CA PRO A 31 -7.94 1.03 11.31
C PRO A 31 -8.22 -0.19 12.20
N GLY A 32 -7.19 -1.01 12.42
CA GLY A 32 -7.28 -2.24 13.22
C GLY A 32 -7.88 -3.47 12.52
N LYS A 33 -8.43 -3.33 11.31
CA LYS A 33 -8.93 -4.46 10.50
C LYS A 33 -8.27 -4.55 9.13
N SER A 34 -7.95 -3.41 8.53
CA SER A 34 -7.46 -3.34 7.16
C SER A 34 -5.98 -3.71 7.02
N ILE A 35 -5.63 -4.19 5.84
CA ILE A 35 -4.25 -4.53 5.46
C ILE A 35 -3.49 -3.34 4.87
N ALA A 36 -4.22 -2.32 4.41
CA ALA A 36 -3.66 -1.03 4.02
C ALA A 36 -4.67 0.10 4.25
N LEU A 37 -4.16 1.32 4.39
CA LEU A 37 -4.93 2.53 4.61
C LEU A 37 -4.46 3.61 3.62
N LYS A 38 -5.40 4.26 2.95
CA LYS A 38 -5.13 5.41 2.08
C LYS A 38 -4.84 6.62 2.97
N VAL A 39 -3.59 7.07 2.97
CA VAL A 39 -3.16 8.22 3.78
C VAL A 39 -3.00 9.48 2.94
N ASP A 40 -2.88 9.32 1.63
CA ASP A 40 -2.60 10.37 0.67
C ASP A 40 -3.29 10.05 -0.67
N PRO A 41 -3.63 11.04 -1.51
CA PRO A 41 -4.13 10.79 -2.87
C PRO A 41 -3.24 9.87 -3.72
N TYR A 42 -1.93 9.86 -3.50
CA TYR A 42 -0.95 9.07 -4.25
C TYR A 42 -0.55 7.77 -3.58
N TYR A 43 -0.79 7.60 -2.27
CA TYR A 43 -0.22 6.47 -1.52
C TYR A 43 -1.15 5.84 -0.49
N TYR A 44 -1.05 4.52 -0.43
CA TYR A 44 -1.53 3.72 0.69
C TYR A 44 -0.35 3.31 1.58
N VAL A 45 -0.56 3.35 2.89
CA VAL A 45 0.28 2.65 3.86
C VAL A 45 -0.21 1.21 3.98
N ALA A 46 0.62 0.26 3.58
CA ALA A 46 0.34 -1.17 3.66
C ALA A 46 1.12 -1.82 4.81
N PHE A 47 0.43 -2.56 5.67
CA PHE A 47 1.01 -3.15 6.88
C PHE A 47 1.67 -4.50 6.59
N GLU A 48 2.94 -4.63 6.94
CA GLU A 48 3.72 -5.84 6.70
C GLU A 48 3.88 -6.67 7.99
N PRO A 49 3.77 -8.01 7.93
CA PRO A 49 3.71 -8.85 6.73
C PRO A 49 2.31 -9.02 6.12
N SER A 50 1.26 -8.58 6.83
CA SER A 50 -0.14 -8.90 6.51
C SER A 50 -0.53 -8.56 5.07
N PHE A 51 -0.09 -7.43 4.53
CA PHE A 51 -0.38 -7.03 3.16
C PHE A 51 0.15 -8.03 2.12
N THR A 52 1.45 -8.32 2.14
CA THR A 52 2.07 -9.29 1.22
C THR A 52 1.47 -10.68 1.37
N GLU A 53 1.14 -11.10 2.61
CA GLU A 53 0.49 -12.40 2.85
C GLU A 53 -0.92 -12.49 2.25
N ASN A 54 -1.71 -11.44 2.39
CA ASN A 54 -3.06 -11.40 1.85
C ASN A 54 -3.04 -11.32 0.33
N LEU A 55 -2.22 -10.45 -0.28
CA LEU A 55 -2.05 -10.39 -1.73
C LEU A 55 -1.57 -11.74 -2.30
N SER A 56 -0.67 -12.42 -1.61
CA SER A 56 -0.19 -13.75 -1.97
C SER A 56 -1.34 -14.77 -2.04
N LYS A 57 -2.24 -14.76 -1.05
CA LYS A 57 -3.43 -15.62 -1.03
C LYS A 57 -4.42 -15.24 -2.13
N PHE A 58 -4.75 -13.96 -2.26
CA PHE A 58 -5.76 -13.47 -3.23
C PHE A 58 -5.35 -13.71 -4.67
N SER A 59 -4.05 -13.57 -4.97
CA SER A 59 -3.51 -13.79 -6.31
C SER A 59 -3.06 -15.24 -6.53
N VAL A 60 -3.00 -16.09 -5.50
CA VAL A 60 -2.39 -17.43 -5.58
C VAL A 60 -0.96 -17.34 -6.13
N MET A 61 -0.17 -16.42 -5.59
CA MET A 61 1.24 -16.21 -5.92
C MET A 61 2.10 -16.34 -4.67
N LEU A 62 3.33 -16.82 -4.80
CA LEU A 62 4.28 -16.86 -3.69
C LEU A 62 4.58 -15.44 -3.16
N LYS A 63 4.66 -15.28 -1.83
CA LYS A 63 4.95 -14.00 -1.16
C LYS A 63 6.16 -13.26 -1.75
N GLN A 64 7.25 -14.00 -2.02
CA GLN A 64 8.45 -13.44 -2.66
C GLN A 64 8.17 -12.87 -4.05
N ASN A 65 7.39 -13.59 -4.87
CA ASN A 65 7.01 -13.12 -6.19
C ASN A 65 6.12 -11.87 -6.12
N VAL A 66 5.24 -11.76 -5.12
CA VAL A 66 4.43 -10.54 -4.91
C VAL A 66 5.34 -9.35 -4.65
N ARG A 67 6.20 -9.45 -3.63
CA ARG A 67 7.11 -8.37 -3.24
C ARG A 67 8.05 -7.96 -4.38
N ASP A 68 8.67 -8.94 -5.03
CA ASP A 68 9.60 -8.69 -6.14
C ASP A 68 8.88 -8.02 -7.33
N THR A 69 7.65 -8.43 -7.62
CA THR A 69 6.84 -7.84 -8.69
C THR A 69 6.54 -6.38 -8.36
N LEU A 70 6.00 -6.10 -7.17
CA LEU A 70 5.59 -4.74 -6.79
C LEU A 70 6.77 -3.77 -6.70
N VAL A 71 7.92 -4.21 -6.18
CA VAL A 71 9.14 -3.39 -6.13
C VAL A 71 9.68 -3.12 -7.54
N ARG A 72 9.79 -4.15 -8.39
CA ARG A 72 10.38 -3.99 -9.74
C ARG A 72 9.50 -3.23 -10.72
N THR A 73 8.19 -3.23 -10.50
CA THR A 73 7.22 -2.47 -11.32
C THR A 73 6.96 -1.07 -10.78
N GLY A 74 7.56 -0.69 -9.65
CA GLY A 74 7.40 0.64 -9.07
C GLY A 74 6.11 0.83 -8.27
N ASN A 75 5.23 -0.17 -8.17
CA ASN A 75 3.97 -0.10 -7.42
C ASN A 75 4.16 -0.01 -5.90
N ILE A 76 5.38 -0.26 -5.41
CA ILE A 76 5.78 -0.01 -4.02
C ILE A 76 7.01 0.90 -3.99
N VAL A 77 7.01 1.84 -3.05
CA VAL A 77 8.18 2.66 -2.70
C VAL A 77 9.21 1.80 -1.98
N SER A 78 10.47 1.92 -2.39
CA SER A 78 11.59 1.20 -1.79
C SER A 78 12.84 2.06 -1.75
N ALA A 79 13.67 1.87 -0.73
CA ALA A 79 14.96 2.55 -0.63
C ALA A 79 15.83 2.27 -1.86
N ALA A 80 16.42 3.31 -2.46
CA ALA A 80 17.12 3.24 -3.74
C ALA A 80 18.27 2.21 -3.74
N GLU A 81 19.07 2.17 -2.68
CA GLU A 81 20.26 1.32 -2.60
C GLU A 81 19.92 -0.16 -2.34
N THR A 82 18.98 -0.42 -1.43
CA THR A 82 18.70 -1.79 -0.94
C THR A 82 17.50 -2.43 -1.62
N ARG A 83 16.69 -1.64 -2.33
CA ARG A 83 15.34 -2.01 -2.81
C ARG A 83 14.45 -2.58 -1.70
N ASN A 84 14.72 -2.22 -0.44
CA ASN A 84 13.91 -2.63 0.68
C ASN A 84 12.69 -1.69 0.79
N PRO A 85 11.46 -2.21 0.63
CA PRO A 85 10.25 -1.42 0.79
C PRO A 85 9.79 -1.22 2.24
N LEU A 86 10.45 -1.89 3.20
CA LEU A 86 10.01 -1.87 4.59
C LEU A 86 10.58 -0.66 5.32
N ILE A 87 9.69 0.08 5.96
CA ILE A 87 10.02 1.18 6.86
C ILE A 87 9.15 1.07 8.11
N LYS A 88 9.76 1.34 9.27
CA LYS A 88 9.00 1.50 10.51
C LYS A 88 8.47 2.91 10.55
N ILE A 89 7.18 3.10 10.81
CA ILE A 89 6.55 4.43 10.92
C ILE A 89 5.71 4.50 12.19
N LYS A 90 5.41 5.72 12.63
CA LYS A 90 4.45 5.99 13.70
C LYS A 90 3.19 6.58 13.09
N LEU A 91 2.07 5.96 13.42
CA LEU A 91 0.73 6.37 12.99
C LEU A 91 -0.07 6.79 14.23
N LYS A 92 -0.94 7.77 14.06
CA LYS A 92 -1.86 8.24 15.10
C LYS A 92 -3.28 7.87 14.69
N TRP A 93 -4.00 7.29 15.64
CA TRP A 93 -5.42 6.97 15.51
C TRP A 93 -6.06 6.95 16.89
N ASP A 94 -7.25 7.56 17.01
CA ASP A 94 -8.00 7.64 18.26
C ASP A 94 -7.17 8.14 19.46
N GLY A 95 -6.36 9.19 19.22
CA GLY A 95 -5.48 9.78 20.23
C GLY A 95 -4.27 8.91 20.65
N ARG A 96 -4.11 7.72 20.08
CA ARG A 96 -3.01 6.79 20.36
C ARG A 96 -2.02 6.73 19.23
N THR A 97 -0.76 6.46 19.59
CA THR A 97 0.34 6.28 18.64
C THR A 97 0.70 4.81 18.51
N TYR A 98 0.82 4.35 17.27
CA TYR A 98 1.17 2.98 16.91
C TYR A 98 2.44 2.97 16.08
N ALA A 99 3.45 2.21 16.49
CA ALA A 99 4.66 1.99 15.71
C ALA A 99 4.55 0.67 14.94
N LEU A 100 4.53 0.74 13.60
CA LEU A 100 4.29 -0.41 12.73
C LEU A 100 5.34 -0.48 11.63
N SER A 101 5.60 -1.70 11.15
CA SER A 101 6.36 -1.91 9.91
C SER A 101 5.39 -1.85 8.74
N ALA A 102 5.68 -1.00 7.77
CA ALA A 102 4.84 -0.79 6.61
C ALA A 102 5.66 -0.63 5.33
N CYS A 103 4.97 -0.66 4.20
CA CYS A 103 5.45 -0.17 2.92
C CYS A 103 4.43 0.82 2.32
N PHE A 104 4.87 1.63 1.37
CA PHE A 104 3.99 2.56 0.66
C PHE A 104 3.68 2.01 -0.73
N VAL A 105 2.40 1.87 -1.04
CA VAL A 105 1.89 1.34 -2.31
C VAL A 105 1.29 2.51 -3.09
N GLU A 106 1.59 2.59 -4.39
CA GLU A 106 0.98 3.57 -5.29
C GLU A 106 -0.55 3.42 -5.26
N ALA A 107 -1.27 4.51 -5.02
CA ALA A 107 -2.72 4.51 -4.92
C ALA A 107 -3.38 4.04 -6.22
N GLU A 108 -2.79 4.38 -7.37
CA GLU A 108 -3.28 3.94 -8.68
C GLU A 108 -3.37 2.42 -8.78
N PHE A 109 -2.40 1.68 -8.24
CA PHE A 109 -2.39 0.21 -8.27
C PHE A 109 -3.62 -0.38 -7.55
N ILE A 110 -3.94 0.14 -6.37
CA ILE A 110 -5.07 -0.33 -5.54
C ILE A 110 -6.38 0.20 -6.13
N ASP A 111 -6.48 1.51 -6.37
CA ASP A 111 -7.71 2.15 -6.83
C ASP A 111 -8.17 1.58 -8.18
N GLN A 112 -7.25 1.27 -9.09
CA GLN A 112 -7.57 0.60 -10.34
C GLN A 112 -8.09 -0.83 -10.12
N ALA A 113 -7.47 -1.59 -9.20
CA ALA A 113 -7.95 -2.93 -8.84
C ALA A 113 -9.39 -2.88 -8.29
N LEU A 114 -9.68 -1.91 -7.42
CA LEU A 114 -10.99 -1.70 -6.83
C LEU A 114 -12.04 -1.28 -7.86
N LYS A 115 -11.68 -0.40 -8.79
CA LYS A 115 -12.59 0.04 -9.87
C LYS A 115 -12.89 -1.09 -10.86
N MET A 116 -11.85 -1.78 -11.34
CA MET A 116 -12.00 -2.78 -12.39
C MET A 116 -12.60 -4.10 -11.89
N TYR A 117 -12.23 -4.52 -10.67
CA TYR A 117 -12.55 -5.86 -10.16
C TYR A 117 -13.30 -5.86 -8.82
N GLY A 118 -13.32 -4.72 -8.11
CA GLY A 118 -14.02 -4.56 -6.83
C GLY A 118 -15.39 -3.86 -6.92
N GLY A 119 -15.78 -3.37 -8.10
CA GLY A 119 -17.06 -2.69 -8.31
C GLY A 119 -17.16 -1.28 -7.72
N VAL A 120 -16.03 -0.67 -7.37
CA VAL A 120 -16.00 0.70 -6.81
C VAL A 120 -16.18 1.73 -7.93
N ILE A 121 -17.21 2.56 -7.83
CA ILE A 121 -17.52 3.60 -8.84
C ILE A 121 -16.71 4.90 -8.58
N GLY A 122 -16.27 5.14 -7.35
CA GLY A 122 -15.56 6.35 -6.93
C GLY A 122 -14.22 6.11 -6.25
N ASP A 123 -13.82 7.02 -5.37
CA ASP A 123 -12.69 6.85 -4.45
C ASP A 123 -13.21 6.26 -3.13
N ILE A 124 -12.43 5.40 -2.47
CA ILE A 124 -12.75 4.89 -1.13
C ILE A 124 -12.42 5.88 0.00
N GLY A 125 -11.91 7.06 -0.35
CA GLY A 125 -11.61 8.15 0.56
C GLY A 125 -10.28 7.97 1.30
N LEU A 126 -9.92 8.97 2.10
CA LEU A 126 -8.79 8.89 3.02
C LEU A 126 -9.20 8.20 4.32
N SER A 127 -8.25 7.48 4.92
CA SER A 127 -8.40 6.87 6.24
C SER A 127 -8.27 7.89 7.36
N ASP A 128 -8.97 7.67 8.48
CA ASP A 128 -8.85 8.48 9.71
C ASP A 128 -7.49 8.34 10.41
N MET A 129 -6.72 7.30 10.07
CA MET A 129 -5.36 7.12 10.59
C MET A 129 -4.35 7.92 9.76
N GLN A 130 -3.54 8.72 10.45
CA GLN A 130 -2.53 9.61 9.84
C GLN A 130 -1.14 9.32 10.39
N ILE A 131 -0.10 9.73 9.66
CA ILE A 131 1.30 9.57 10.05
C ILE A 131 1.69 10.69 11.00
N LEU A 132 2.48 10.41 12.03
CA LEU A 132 3.02 11.49 12.86
C LEU A 132 3.94 12.40 12.06
N SER A 133 3.79 13.72 12.22
CA SER A 133 4.61 14.74 11.56
C SER A 133 6.10 14.57 11.85
N SER A 134 6.45 14.03 13.03
CA SER A 134 7.82 13.65 13.40
C SER A 134 8.47 12.60 12.48
N GLU A 135 7.71 11.85 11.68
CA GLU A 135 8.25 10.87 10.72
C GLU A 135 8.50 11.49 9.33
N ARG A 136 8.15 12.77 9.09
CA ARG A 136 8.21 13.41 7.76
C ARG A 136 9.61 13.38 7.14
N GLU A 137 10.62 13.90 7.83
CA GLU A 137 11.99 13.97 7.30
C GLU A 137 12.53 12.58 6.89
N LYS A 138 12.24 11.58 7.73
CA LYS A 138 12.61 10.19 7.47
C LYS A 138 11.88 9.60 6.27
N LEU A 139 10.60 9.94 6.09
CA LEU A 139 9.80 9.52 4.94
C LEU A 139 10.24 10.22 3.66
N ASP A 140 10.53 11.52 3.70
CA ASP A 140 11.06 12.25 2.55
C ASP A 140 12.37 11.62 2.06
N ASN A 141 13.27 11.29 3.00
CA ASN A 141 14.50 10.54 2.70
C ASN A 141 14.24 9.13 2.14
N PHE A 142 13.21 8.43 2.63
CA PHE A 142 12.85 7.09 2.14
C PHE A 142 12.24 7.10 0.74
N PHE A 143 11.44 8.11 0.43
CA PHE A 143 10.82 8.30 -0.88
C PHE A 143 11.83 8.80 -1.92
N GLY A 144 12.80 9.61 -1.50
CA GLY A 144 13.86 10.11 -2.37
C GLY A 144 13.31 10.94 -3.53
N GLU A 145 13.56 10.50 -4.76
CA GLU A 145 13.11 11.20 -5.98
C GLU A 145 11.64 10.92 -6.36
N ARG A 146 10.92 10.08 -5.60
CA ARG A 146 9.49 9.82 -5.84
C ARG A 146 8.61 10.97 -5.36
N THR A 147 7.35 10.94 -5.80
CA THR A 147 6.31 11.85 -5.30
C THR A 147 6.22 11.76 -3.77
N LEU A 148 6.48 12.86 -3.10
CA LEU A 148 6.43 12.93 -1.63
C LEU A 148 4.99 12.93 -1.12
N LEU A 149 4.81 12.49 0.13
CA LEU A 149 3.52 12.55 0.82
C LEU A 149 3.09 14.00 1.06
N GLN A 150 1.83 14.31 0.76
CA GLN A 150 1.25 15.62 1.00
C GLN A 150 1.01 15.85 2.50
N SER A 151 0.74 17.09 2.89
CA SER A 151 0.46 17.46 4.28
C SER A 151 -0.74 16.73 4.88
N VAL A 152 -1.73 16.33 4.06
CA VAL A 152 -2.93 15.60 4.51
C VAL A 152 -2.60 14.24 5.15
N ALA A 153 -1.47 13.64 4.76
CA ALA A 153 -1.02 12.36 5.31
C ALA A 153 -0.49 12.46 6.75
N PHE A 154 -0.27 13.68 7.26
CA PHE A 154 0.41 13.93 8.53
C PHE A 154 -0.50 14.56 9.58
N THR A 155 -0.20 14.27 10.85
CA THR A 155 -0.78 14.89 12.04
C THR A 155 0.30 15.09 13.10
N ASP A 156 0.09 16.05 14.00
CA ASP A 156 0.91 16.24 15.20
C ASP A 156 0.77 15.11 16.22
#